data_AF-A0A554M6S8-F1
#
_entry.id   AF-A0A554M6S8-F1
#
_cell.length_a   1.000
_cell.length_b   1.000
_cell.length_c   1.000
_cell.angle_alpha   90.00
_cell.angle_beta   90.00
_cell.angle_gamma   90.00
#
_symmetry.space_group_name_H-M   'P 1'
#
loop_
_entity.id
_entity.type
_entity.pdbx_description
1 polymer ?
#
loop_
_entity_poly.entity_id
_entity_poly.type
_entity_poly.pdbx_seq_one_letter_code
_entity_poly.pdbx_strand_id
1 'polypeptide(L)' 'MKMADWVKHLDNILTSTGEQLLLDAGNVSHEQAIDKAESEYKKYQAKTLSSVEKDYLEAIKMVEKKIKKKTKP' A
#
# COMPACT_ATOMS: atom_id res chain seq x y z
N MET A 1 -22.69 -1.80 -38.07
CA MET A 1 -22.28 -1.83 -36.65
C MET A 1 -21.03 -1.00 -36.49
N LYS A 2 -21.01 -0.05 -35.55
CA LYS A 2 -19.83 0.76 -35.24
C LYS A 2 -19.11 0.15 -34.03
N MET A 3 -17.82 0.40 -33.88
CA MET A 3 -17.04 -0.04 -32.71
C MET A 3 -17.69 0.36 -31.37
N ALA A 4 -18.42 1.49 -31.36
CA ALA A 4 -19.19 1.95 -30.21
C ALA A 4 -20.30 0.99 -29.76
N ASP A 5 -20.89 0.22 -30.67
CA ASP A 5 -21.95 -0.74 -30.36
C ASP A 5 -21.36 -2.00 -29.69
N TRP A 6 -20.14 -2.39 -30.07
CA TRP A 6 -19.41 -3.52 -29.50
C TRP A 6 -18.92 -3.26 -28.08
N VAL A 7 -18.47 -2.04 -27.79
CA VAL A 7 -18.08 -1.64 -26.43
C VAL A 7 -19.27 -1.76 -25.48
N LYS A 8 -20.44 -1.22 -25.87
CA LYS A 8 -21.66 -1.33 -25.07
C LYS A 8 -22.11 -2.78 -24.85
N HIS A 9 -21.95 -3.64 -25.86
CA HIS A 9 -22.29 -5.04 -25.72
C HIS A 9 -21.37 -5.76 -24.72
N LEU A 10 -20.08 -5.46 -24.75
CA LEU A 10 -19.08 -6.01 -23.84
C LEU A 10 -19.30 -5.51 -22.40
N ASP A 11 -19.61 -4.22 -22.22
CA ASP A 11 -19.96 -3.63 -20.92
C ASP A 11 -21.20 -4.31 -20.31
N ASN A 12 -22.23 -4.58 -21.13
CA ASN A 12 -23.44 -5.27 -20.68
C ASN A 12 -23.17 -6.72 -20.25
N ILE A 13 -22.27 -7.44 -20.96
CA ILE A 13 -21.87 -8.80 -20.59
C ILE A 13 -21.15 -8.77 -19.24
N LEU A 14 -20.14 -7.90 -19.08
CA LEU A 14 -19.36 -7.78 -17.85
C LEU A 14 -20.22 -7.41 -16.63
N THR A 15 -21.16 -6.47 -16.81
CA THR A 15 -22.12 -6.07 -15.77
C THR A 15 -23.04 -7.23 -15.38
N SER A 16 -23.46 -8.05 -16.36
CA SER A 16 -24.32 -9.21 -16.11
C SER A 16 -23.63 -10.33 -15.34
N THR A 17 -22.30 -10.45 -15.44
CA THR A 17 -21.48 -11.39 -14.66
C THR A 17 -21.19 -10.92 -13.23
N GLY A 18 -21.66 -9.74 -12.85
CA GLY A 18 -21.42 -9.16 -11.51
C GLY A 18 -20.03 -8.57 -11.32
N GLU A 19 -19.24 -8.44 -12.39
CA GLU A 19 -17.96 -7.76 -12.34
C GLU A 19 -18.17 -6.24 -12.35
N GLN A 20 -17.48 -5.54 -11.45
CA GLN A 20 -17.46 -4.08 -11.48
C GLN A 20 -16.64 -3.62 -12.68
N LEU A 21 -17.32 -3.02 -13.65
CA LEU A 21 -16.67 -2.30 -14.73
C LEU A 21 -15.77 -1.20 -14.15
N LEU A 22 -14.52 -1.16 -14.60
CA LEU A 22 -13.60 -0.05 -14.34
C LEU A 22 -14.05 1.16 -15.15
N LEU A 23 -15.07 1.86 -14.66
CA LEU A 23 -15.65 3.06 -15.30
C LEU A 23 -14.61 4.18 -15.51
N ASP A 24 -13.53 4.16 -14.73
CA ASP A 24 -12.45 5.15 -14.77
C ASP A 24 -11.16 4.64 -15.45
N ALA A 25 -11.22 3.52 -16.19
CA ALA A 25 -10.08 2.99 -16.94
C ALA A 25 -9.63 4.01 -18.02
N GLY A 26 -8.64 4.83 -17.67
CA GLY A 26 -8.06 5.86 -18.55
C GLY A 26 -8.07 7.28 -17.99
N ASN A 27 -8.65 7.52 -16.81
CA ASN A 27 -8.68 8.87 -16.21
C ASN A 27 -7.42 9.19 -15.36
N VAL A 28 -6.61 8.18 -15.06
CA VAL A 28 -5.39 8.32 -14.26
C VAL A 28 -4.18 8.29 -15.20
N SER A 29 -3.46 9.41 -15.31
CA SER A 29 -2.22 9.47 -16.07
C SER A 29 -1.13 8.60 -15.41
N HIS A 30 -0.11 8.24 -16.18
CA HIS A 30 1.04 7.51 -15.66
C HIS A 30 1.69 8.22 -14.45
N GLU A 31 1.80 9.55 -14.53
CA GLU A 31 2.32 10.39 -13.44
C GLU A 31 1.44 10.29 -12.19
N GLN A 32 0.12 10.40 -12.34
CA GLN A 32 -0.81 10.27 -11.22
C GLN A 32 -0.78 8.87 -10.58
N ALA A 33 -0.52 7.82 -11.37
CA ALA A 33 -0.35 6.47 -10.87
C ALA A 33 0.95 6.32 -10.06
N ILE A 34 2.06 6.90 -10.53
CA ILE A 34 3.34 6.94 -9.82
C ILE A 34 3.20 7.70 -8.51
N ASP A 35 2.63 8.91 -8.55
CA ASP A 35 2.44 9.76 -7.36
C ASP A 35 1.62 9.04 -6.29
N LYS A 36 0.55 8.35 -6.72
CA LYS A 36 -0.28 7.56 -5.82
C LYS A 36 0.52 6.41 -5.20
N ALA A 37 1.26 5.65 -6.01
CA ALA A 37 2.08 4.54 -5.53
C ALA A 37 3.16 5.00 -4.55
N GLU A 38 3.86 6.10 -4.84
CA GLU A 38 4.86 6.68 -3.92
C GLU A 38 4.23 7.16 -2.62
N SER A 39 3.06 7.80 -2.69
CA SER A 39 2.38 8.31 -1.51
C SER A 39 1.98 7.18 -0.55
N GLU A 40 1.46 6.08 -1.09
CA GLU A 40 1.09 4.90 -0.31
C GLU A 40 2.32 4.17 0.24
N TYR A 41 3.40 4.10 -0.55
CA TYR A 41 4.67 3.51 -0.09
C TYR A 41 5.28 4.31 1.08
N LYS A 42 5.29 5.65 0.99
CA LYS A 42 5.76 6.53 2.08
C LYS A 42 4.89 6.38 3.34
N LYS A 43 3.55 6.30 3.20
CA LYS A 43 2.63 6.03 4.31
C LYS A 43 2.89 4.67 4.96
N TYR A 44 3.18 3.65 4.15
CA TYR A 44 3.50 2.31 4.65
C TYR A 44 4.85 2.27 5.37
N GLN A 45 5.89 2.91 4.82
CA GLN A 45 7.19 3.04 5.49
C GLN A 45 7.07 3.76 6.82
N ALA A 46 6.34 4.87 6.89
CA ALA A 46 6.16 5.62 8.15
C ALA A 46 5.46 4.81 9.25
N LYS A 47 4.60 3.85 8.88
CA LYS A 47 3.91 2.97 9.83
C LYS A 47 4.73 1.72 10.18
N THR A 48 5.68 1.35 9.34
CA THR A 48 6.45 0.13 9.49
C THR A 48 7.85 0.50 9.95
N LEU A 49 8.10 0.45 11.26
CA LEU A 49 9.47 0.61 11.78
C LEU A 49 10.41 -0.30 10.98
N SER A 50 11.42 0.32 10.38
CA SER A 50 12.46 -0.38 9.64
C SER A 50 13.12 -1.41 10.55
N SER A 51 13.64 -2.50 9.98
CA SER A 51 14.37 -3.51 10.75
C SER A 51 15.46 -2.86 11.62
N VAL A 52 16.14 -1.85 11.07
CA VAL A 52 17.20 -1.10 11.77
C VAL A 52 16.67 -0.34 12.99
N GLU A 53 15.47 0.25 12.90
CA GLU A 53 14.86 0.99 14.00
C GLU A 53 14.38 0.02 15.10
N LYS A 54 13.89 -1.16 14.72
CA LYS A 54 13.56 -2.23 15.69
C LYS A 54 14.80 -2.75 16.41
N ASP A 55 15.88 -3.01 15.67
CA ASP A 55 17.14 -3.49 16.22
C ASP A 55 17.76 -2.46 17.16
N TYR A 56 17.66 -1.17 16.83
CA TYR A 56 18.09 -0.08 17.71
C TYR A 56 17.29 -0.03 19.01
N LEU A 57 15.96 -0.14 18.94
CA LEU A 57 15.09 -0.18 20.13
C LEU A 57 15.36 -1.42 21.01
N GLU A 58 15.60 -2.58 20.39
CA GLU A 58 16.00 -3.79 21.11
C GLU A 58 17.36 -3.62 21.80
N ALA A 59 18.33 -3.01 21.13
CA ALA A 59 19.64 -2.72 21.72
C ALA A 59 19.51 -1.83 22.97
N ILE A 60 18.70 -0.76 22.91
CA ILE A 60 18.43 0.10 24.08
C ILE A 60 17.77 -0.70 25.21
N LYS A 61 16.72 -1.49 24.92
CA LYS A 61 16.05 -2.33 25.92
C LYS A 61 17.00 -3.36 26.56
N MET A 62 17.91 -3.95 25.79
CA MET A 62 18.92 -4.88 26.31
C MET A 62 19.87 -4.16 27.27
N VAL A 63 20.30 -2.95 26.94
CA VAL A 63 21.16 -2.13 27.80
C VAL A 63 20.41 -1.76 29.09
N GLU A 64 19.16 -1.32 29.01
CA GLU A 64 18.33 -1.03 30.19
C GLU A 64 18.15 -2.26 31.09
N LYS A 65 17.89 -3.45 30.52
CA LYS A 65 17.79 -4.71 31.28
C LYS A 65 19.10 -5.04 31.99
N LYS A 66 20.25 -4.84 31.33
CA LYS A 66 21.58 -5.06 31.94
C LYS A 66 21.83 -4.10 33.10
N ILE A 67 21.46 -2.83 32.96
CA ILE A 67 21.58 -1.83 34.03
C ILE A 67 20.66 -2.21 35.20
N LYS A 68 19.38 -2.51 34.95
CA LYS A 68 18.42 -2.95 35.98
C LYS A 68 18.84 -4.24 36.70
N LYS A 69 19.51 -5.17 36.01
CA LYS A 69 20.09 -6.38 36.64
C LYS A 69 21.30 -6.07 37.52
N LYS A 70 22.11 -5.07 37.18
CA LYS A 70 23.27 -4.65 37.98
C LYS A 70 22.88 -3.77 39.18
N THR A 71 21.73 -3.10 39.13
CA THR A 71 21.23 -2.22 40.21
C THR A 71 20.23 -2.92 41.14
N LYS A 72 19.93 -4.20 40.95
CA LYS A 72 19.20 -4.97 41.96
C LYS A 72 20.18 -5.35 43.08
N PRO A 73 19.86 -5.00 44.35
CA PRO A 73 20.71 -5.31 45.50
C PRO A 73 20.84 -6.82 45.73
#